data_AF-A0A447U8X5-F1
#
_entry.id   AF-A0A447U8X5-F1
#
_cell.length_a   1.000
_cell.length_b   1.000
_cell.length_c   1.000
_cell.angle_alpha   90.00
_cell.angle_beta   90.00
_cell.angle_gamma   90.00
#
_symmetry.space_group_name_H-M   'P 1'
#
loop_
_entity.id
_entity.type
_entity.pdbx_description
1 polymer ?
#
loop_
_entity_poly.entity_id
_entity_poly.type
_entity_poly.pdbx_seq_one_letter_code
_entity_poly.pdbx_strand_id
1 'polypeptide(L)'
;MVAIRLLKTWGGDSLSRELESAQEKVLAILPEESRRKAEQTRIYAPDLGTSPHSRSAFDLIHQAVSAQQVLALHYRDEAGHLSSRDIQPLGLFFWGEHWLLVAWCERREDYRCFRLDRCLQITPLNRRFRETIDRSFA
;
A
#
# COMPACT_ATOMS: atom_id res chain seq x y z
N MET A 1 9.27 -7.50 -14.18
CA MET A 1 8.57 -6.39 -14.85
C MET A 1 7.09 -6.32 -14.53
N VAL A 2 6.36 -7.44 -14.52
CA VAL A 2 4.91 -7.47 -14.25
C VAL A 2 4.55 -6.84 -12.90
N ALA A 3 5.24 -7.20 -11.82
CA ALA A 3 4.97 -6.64 -10.49
C ALA A 3 5.13 -5.10 -10.44
N ILE A 4 6.20 -4.57 -11.06
CA ILE A 4 6.41 -3.12 -11.18
C ILE A 4 5.25 -2.45 -11.92
N ARG A 5 4.79 -3.06 -13.03
CA ARG A 5 3.65 -2.53 -13.79
C ARG A 5 2.37 -2.49 -12.94
N LEU A 6 2.07 -3.54 -12.18
CA LEU A 6 0.91 -3.57 -11.28
C LEU A 6 0.99 -2.48 -10.19
N LEU A 7 2.15 -2.33 -9.56
CA LEU A 7 2.36 -1.31 -8.52
C LEU A 7 2.33 0.11 -9.08
N LYS A 8 2.78 0.34 -10.32
CA LYS A 8 2.62 1.64 -10.99
C LYS A 8 1.15 1.95 -11.27
N THR A 9 0.37 0.96 -11.69
CA THR A 9 -1.04 1.16 -12.01
C THR A 9 -1.88 1.37 -10.76
N TRP A 10 -1.70 0.57 -9.70
CA TRP A 10 -2.60 0.55 -8.53
C TRP A 10 -1.95 0.96 -7.21
N GLY A 11 -0.65 1.28 -7.17
CA GLY A 11 0.03 1.80 -5.99
C GLY A 11 -0.03 3.32 -5.89
N GLY A 12 0.83 3.88 -5.03
CA GLY A 12 0.96 5.33 -4.85
C GLY A 12 1.91 6.00 -5.84
N ASP A 13 1.86 7.33 -5.92
CA ASP A 13 2.61 8.14 -6.86
C ASP A 13 4.10 8.19 -6.51
N SER A 14 4.43 8.22 -5.22
CA SER A 14 5.82 8.18 -4.77
C SER A 14 6.46 6.84 -5.11
N LEU A 15 5.80 5.73 -4.73
CA LEU A 15 6.28 4.39 -5.03
C LEU A 15 6.42 4.16 -6.54
N SER A 16 5.48 4.66 -7.33
CA SER A 16 5.52 4.52 -8.81
C SER A 16 6.79 5.15 -9.41
N ARG A 17 7.17 6.34 -8.96
CA ARG A 17 8.39 7.04 -9.43
C ARG A 17 9.67 6.33 -9.02
N GLU A 18 9.72 5.80 -7.80
CA GLU A 18 10.87 5.02 -7.33
C GLU A 18 11.06 3.74 -8.15
N LEU A 19 9.94 3.06 -8.44
CA LEU A 19 9.94 1.85 -9.26
C LEU A 19 10.30 2.10 -10.73
N GLU A 20 9.97 3.26 -11.29
CA GLU A 20 10.41 3.68 -12.63
C GLU A 20 11.92 3.75 -12.72
N SER A 21 12.57 4.48 -11.81
CA SER A 21 14.03 4.59 -11.79
C SER A 21 14.70 3.22 -11.58
N ALA A 22 14.14 2.38 -10.69
CA ALA A 22 14.65 1.03 -10.48
C ALA A 22 14.50 0.15 -11.72
N GLN A 23 13.37 0.25 -12.42
CA GLN A 23 13.08 -0.48 -13.65
C GLN A 23 14.09 -0.14 -14.76
N GLU A 24 14.35 1.14 -14.98
CA GLU A 24 15.34 1.59 -15.97
C GLU A 24 16.73 1.04 -15.69
N LYS A 25 17.17 1.09 -14.43
CA LYS A 25 18.46 0.54 -13.99
C LYS A 25 18.56 -0.96 -14.22
N VAL A 26 17.51 -1.71 -13.89
CA VAL A 26 17.47 -3.17 -14.14
C VAL A 26 17.51 -3.46 -15.63
N LEU A 27 16.73 -2.76 -16.45
CA LEU A 27 16.76 -2.96 -17.90
C LEU A 27 18.15 -2.64 -18.49
N ALA A 28 18.82 -1.61 -17.99
CA ALA A 28 20.14 -1.18 -18.46
C ALA A 28 21.22 -2.25 -18.26
N ILE A 29 21.15 -3.07 -17.20
CA ILE A 29 22.14 -4.12 -16.91
C ILE A 29 21.82 -5.47 -17.59
N LEU A 30 20.62 -5.64 -18.15
CA LEU A 30 20.24 -6.91 -18.79
C LEU A 30 20.93 -7.08 -20.15
N PRO A 31 21.35 -8.32 -20.50
CA PRO A 31 21.73 -8.67 -21.86
C PRO A 31 20.60 -8.38 -22.86
N GLU A 32 20.95 -8.07 -24.12
CA GLU A 32 19.99 -7.62 -25.13
C GLU A 32 18.80 -8.57 -25.31
N GLU A 33 19.03 -9.89 -25.34
CA GLU A 33 17.97 -10.88 -25.51
C GLU A 33 16.97 -10.86 -24.33
N SER A 34 17.47 -10.77 -23.09
CA SER A 34 16.64 -10.70 -21.89
C SER A 34 15.89 -9.37 -21.79
N ARG A 35 16.50 -8.26 -22.21
CA ARG A 35 15.84 -6.95 -22.29
C ARG A 35 14.68 -6.99 -23.29
N ARG A 36 14.90 -7.51 -24.51
CA ARG A 36 13.85 -7.66 -25.52
C ARG A 36 12.69 -8.51 -25.01
N LYS A 37 12.96 -9.64 -24.34
CA LYS A 37 11.92 -10.49 -23.73
C LYS A 37 11.12 -9.73 -22.66
N ALA A 38 11.79 -8.95 -21.84
CA ALA A 38 11.15 -8.14 -20.80
C ALA A 38 10.23 -7.04 -21.39
N GLU A 39 10.65 -6.40 -22.49
CA GLU A 39 9.90 -5.36 -23.20
C GLU A 39 8.72 -5.92 -23.99
N GLN A 40 8.85 -7.12 -24.57
CA GLN A 40 7.83 -7.78 -25.38
C GLN A 40 6.75 -8.50 -24.56
N THR A 41 6.75 -8.35 -23.24
CA THR A 41 5.75 -8.97 -22.36
C THR A 41 4.36 -8.39 -22.64
N ARG A 42 3.42 -9.24 -23.07
CA ARG A 42 2.02 -8.87 -23.36
C ARG A 42 1.11 -8.95 -22.12
N ILE A 43 1.63 -8.54 -20.97
CA ILE A 43 0.87 -8.47 -19.72
C ILE A 43 0.58 -6.99 -19.43
N TYR A 44 -0.71 -6.67 -19.31
CA TYR A 44 -1.21 -5.32 -19.15
C TYR A 44 -1.86 -5.15 -17.78
N ALA A 45 -1.74 -3.96 -17.22
CA ALA A 45 -2.43 -3.55 -16.00
C ALA A 45 -3.25 -2.31 -16.36
N PRO A 46 -4.53 -2.47 -16.75
CA PRO A 46 -5.36 -1.35 -17.17
C PRO A 46 -5.57 -0.40 -16.00
N ASP A 47 -5.31 0.89 -16.23
CA ASP A 47 -5.77 1.94 -15.33
C ASP A 47 -7.25 2.20 -15.66
N LEU A 48 -8.15 1.73 -14.80
CA LEU A 48 -9.58 1.91 -14.98
C LEU A 48 -10.05 3.31 -14.56
N GLY A 49 -9.14 4.21 -14.14
CA GLY A 49 -9.43 5.60 -13.76
C GLY A 49 -10.18 5.74 -12.43
N THR A 50 -10.74 4.64 -11.91
CA THR A 50 -11.34 4.50 -10.59
C THR A 50 -10.44 3.64 -9.73
N SER A 51 -9.30 4.17 -9.30
CA SER A 51 -8.69 3.57 -8.11
C SER A 51 -9.67 3.80 -6.96
N PRO A 52 -10.19 2.75 -6.30
CA PRO A 52 -11.18 2.92 -5.24
C PRO A 52 -10.59 3.65 -4.03
N HIS A 53 -9.26 3.81 -3.96
CA HIS A 53 -8.56 4.59 -2.95
C HIS A 53 -7.77 5.76 -3.55
N SER A 54 -7.48 6.76 -2.71
CA SER A 54 -6.54 7.82 -3.09
C SER A 54 -5.11 7.27 -3.20
N ARG A 55 -4.38 7.65 -4.26
CA ARG A 55 -2.94 7.36 -4.41
C ARG A 55 -2.10 8.00 -3.29
N SER A 56 -2.48 9.22 -2.88
CA SER A 56 -1.82 9.91 -1.76
C SER A 56 -2.05 9.22 -0.42
N ALA A 57 -3.23 8.63 -0.22
CA ALA A 57 -3.53 7.84 0.98
C ALA A 57 -2.68 6.56 1.02
N PHE A 58 -2.49 5.90 -0.13
CA PHE A 58 -1.58 4.76 -0.24
C PHE A 58 -0.15 5.15 0.13
N ASP A 59 0.40 6.22 -0.47
CA ASP A 59 1.78 6.66 -0.20
C ASP A 59 1.98 6.99 1.29
N LEU A 60 1.02 7.69 1.90
CA LEU A 60 1.06 8.02 3.33
C LEU A 60 1.06 6.77 4.20
N ILE A 61 0.18 5.80 3.92
CA ILE A 61 0.14 4.54 4.68
C ILE A 61 1.43 3.75 4.46
N HIS A 62 1.89 3.64 3.23
CA HIS A 62 3.14 2.94 2.89
C HIS A 62 4.32 3.52 3.67
N GLN A 63 4.44 4.86 3.71
CA GLN A 63 5.45 5.55 4.51
C GLN A 63 5.29 5.28 6.01
N ALA A 64 4.07 5.29 6.52
CA ALA A 64 3.79 5.04 7.94
C ALA A 64 4.12 3.60 8.37
N VAL A 65 3.87 2.62 7.49
CA VAL A 65 4.30 1.22 7.69
C VAL A 65 5.83 1.17 7.79
N SER A 66 6.56 1.70 6.81
CA SER A 66 8.03 1.69 6.82
C SER A 66 8.64 2.44 8.02
N ALA A 67 7.96 3.49 8.49
CA ALA A 67 8.38 4.30 9.63
C ALA A 67 7.94 3.72 10.99
N GLN A 68 7.14 2.65 11.01
CA GLN A 68 6.45 2.13 12.19
C GLN A 68 5.75 3.26 12.96
N GLN A 69 5.05 4.13 12.23
CA GLN A 69 4.37 5.31 12.76
C GLN A 69 2.87 5.03 12.93
N VAL A 70 2.32 5.38 14.10
CA VAL A 70 0.90 5.17 14.39
C VAL A 70 0.05 6.11 13.54
N LEU A 71 -1.08 5.62 13.05
CA LEU A 71 -2.06 6.40 12.30
C LEU A 71 -3.35 6.55 13.09
N ALA A 72 -3.91 7.76 13.10
CA ALA A 72 -5.31 8.00 13.43
C ALA A 72 -6.16 7.87 12.16
N LEU A 73 -7.12 6.95 12.19
CA LEU A 73 -7.95 6.59 11.06
C LEU A 73 -9.41 6.95 11.33
N HIS A 74 -10.01 7.79 10.46
CA HIS A 74 -11.45 7.95 10.36
C HIS A 74 -11.97 6.97 9.32
N TYR A 75 -12.70 5.96 9.77
CA TYR A 75 -13.08 4.81 8.97
C TYR A 75 -14.60 4.64 8.92
N ARG A 76 -15.11 4.31 7.73
CA ARG A 76 -16.51 3.91 7.53
C ARG A 76 -16.57 2.40 7.27
N ASP A 77 -17.23 1.66 8.14
CA ASP A 77 -17.38 0.22 7.95
C ASP A 77 -18.42 -0.12 6.85
N GLU A 78 -18.62 -1.41 6.60
CA GLU A 78 -19.56 -1.91 5.59
C GLU A 78 -21.02 -1.53 5.89
N ALA A 79 -21.38 -1.45 7.16
CA ALA A 79 -22.71 -1.05 7.60
C ALA A 79 -22.87 0.49 7.61
N GLY A 80 -21.83 1.24 7.23
CA GLY A 80 -21.82 2.70 7.19
C GLY A 80 -21.47 3.37 8.52
N HIS A 81 -21.13 2.62 9.57
CA HIS A 81 -20.76 3.22 10.86
C HIS A 81 -19.40 3.89 10.78
N LEU A 82 -19.35 5.12 11.31
CA LEU A 82 -18.13 5.89 11.41
C LEU A 82 -17.41 5.56 12.71
N SER A 83 -16.10 5.39 12.63
CA SER A 83 -15.25 5.21 13.80
C SER A 83 -13.92 5.91 13.62
N SER A 84 -13.41 6.49 14.70
CA SER A 84 -12.02 6.95 14.81
C SER A 84 -11.21 5.93 15.58
N ARG A 85 -10.05 5.55 15.04
CA ARG A 85 -9.19 4.51 15.61
C ARG A 85 -7.73 4.87 15.45
N ASP A 86 -6.98 4.68 16.52
CA ASP A 86 -5.52 4.69 16.45
C ASP A 86 -5.05 3.27 16.13
N ILE A 87 -4.24 3.16 15.09
CA ILE A 87 -3.78 1.88 14.54
C ILE A 87 -2.27 1.88 14.33
N GLN A 88 -1.64 0.74 14.59
CA GLN A 88 -0.25 0.47 14.26
C GLN A 88 -0.24 -0.22 12.89
N PRO A 89 0.05 0.50 11.78
CA PRO A 89 -0.01 -0.06 10.43
C PRO A 89 1.13 -1.06 10.20
N LEU A 90 0.81 -2.33 9.93
CA LEU A 90 1.81 -3.40 9.82
C LEU A 90 2.12 -3.77 8.37
N GLY A 91 1.15 -3.66 7.46
CA GLY A 91 1.39 -4.02 6.07
C GLY A 91 0.22 -3.75 5.15
N LEU A 92 0.53 -3.57 3.88
CA LEU A 92 -0.44 -3.42 2.80
C LEU A 92 -0.47 -4.71 1.97
N PHE A 93 -1.66 -5.22 1.70
CA PHE A 93 -1.86 -6.30 0.75
C PHE A 93 -2.97 -5.95 -0.25
N PHE A 94 -2.80 -6.44 -1.47
CA PHE A 94 -3.74 -6.22 -2.56
C PHE A 94 -4.65 -7.43 -2.69
N TRP A 95 -5.97 -7.21 -2.65
CA TRP A 95 -6.98 -8.25 -2.79
C TRP A 95 -7.96 -7.90 -3.91
N GLY A 96 -7.74 -8.49 -5.08
CA GLY A 96 -8.59 -8.31 -6.27
C GLY A 96 -8.54 -6.89 -6.82
N GLU A 97 -9.28 -5.97 -6.19
CA GLU A 97 -9.45 -4.58 -6.59
C GLU A 97 -9.18 -3.58 -5.46
N HIS A 98 -8.96 -4.07 -4.23
CA HIS A 98 -8.84 -3.21 -3.05
C HIS A 98 -7.52 -3.44 -2.34
N TRP A 99 -6.90 -2.34 -1.92
CA TRP A 99 -5.84 -2.40 -0.93
C TRP A 99 -6.43 -2.53 0.47
N LEU A 100 -5.84 -3.44 1.22
CA LEU A 100 -6.15 -3.70 2.61
C LEU A 100 -4.91 -3.39 3.44
N LEU A 101 -5.10 -2.59 4.48
CA LEU A 101 -4.12 -2.32 5.52
C LEU A 101 -4.36 -3.28 6.68
N VAL A 102 -3.40 -4.17 6.93
CA VAL A 102 -3.34 -4.92 8.19
C VAL A 102 -2.73 -4.01 9.25
N ALA A 103 -3.42 -3.90 10.39
CA ALA A 103 -2.94 -3.10 11.49
C ALA A 103 -3.40 -3.65 12.84
N TRP A 104 -2.62 -3.39 13.88
CA TRP A 104 -3.05 -3.58 15.26
C TRP A 104 -3.93 -2.39 15.68
N CYS A 105 -5.18 -2.65 16.05
CA CYS A 105 -6.12 -1.62 16.48
C CYS A 105 -6.03 -1.43 17.99
N GLU A 106 -5.46 -0.33 18.47
CA GLU A 106 -5.18 -0.14 19.90
C GLU A 106 -6.45 -0.12 20.76
N ARG A 107 -7.55 0.44 20.24
CA ARG A 107 -8.84 0.44 20.94
C ARG A 107 -9.46 -0.95 21.12
N ARG A 108 -9.12 -1.90 20.25
CA ARG A 108 -9.67 -3.26 20.26
C ARG A 108 -8.67 -4.29 20.79
N GLU A 109 -7.41 -3.90 20.93
CA GLU A 109 -6.30 -4.77 21.29
C GLU A 109 -6.26 -6.03 20.43
N ASP A 110 -6.44 -5.86 19.12
CA ASP A 110 -6.59 -6.95 18.17
C ASP A 110 -6.20 -6.51 16.75
N TYR A 111 -5.86 -7.48 15.90
CA TYR A 111 -5.56 -7.29 14.49
C TYR A 111 -6.82 -6.99 13.69
N ARG A 112 -6.73 -6.05 12.75
CA ARG A 112 -7.81 -5.71 11.83
C ARG A 112 -7.27 -5.38 10.44
N CYS A 113 -8.08 -5.71 9.45
CA CYS A 113 -7.87 -5.27 8.07
C CYS A 113 -8.79 -4.09 7.76
N PHE A 114 -8.22 -3.03 7.23
CA PHE A 114 -8.94 -1.81 6.82
C PHE A 114 -8.83 -1.66 5.32
N ARG A 115 -9.97 -1.51 4.62
CA ARG A 115 -9.92 -1.22 3.19
C ARG A 115 -9.61 0.25 2.97
N LEU A 116 -8.63 0.54 2.11
CA LEU A 116 -8.17 1.91 1.86
C LEU A 116 -9.25 2.81 1.24
N ASP A 117 -10.19 2.24 0.49
CA ASP A 117 -11.32 2.96 -0.11
C ASP A 117 -12.38 3.41 0.92
N ARG A 118 -12.34 2.82 2.12
CA ARG A 118 -13.24 3.15 3.23
C ARG A 118 -12.59 4.08 4.26
N CYS A 119 -11.34 4.46 4.06
CA CYS A 119 -10.60 5.42 4.88
C CYS A 119 -11.00 6.85 4.47
N LEU A 120 -11.78 7.52 5.31
CA LEU A 120 -12.25 8.88 5.04
C LEU A 120 -11.16 9.92 5.30
N GLN A 121 -10.35 9.69 6.34
CA GLN A 121 -9.21 10.54 6.68
C GLN A 121 -8.15 9.70 7.40
N ILE A 122 -6.89 9.93 7.08
CA ILE A 122 -5.73 9.26 7.67
C ILE A 122 -4.77 10.34 8.15
N THR A 123 -4.41 10.31 9.43
CA THR A 123 -3.53 11.30 10.04
C THR A 123 -2.37 10.59 10.74
N PRO A 124 -1.11 10.80 10.32
CA PRO A 124 0.05 10.30 11.05
C PRO A 124 0.13 10.95 12.44
N LEU A 125 0.34 10.14 13.47
CA LEU A 125 0.53 10.61 14.84
C LEU A 125 2.01 10.77 15.16
N ASN A 126 2.34 11.64 16.11
CA ASN A 126 3.72 11.87 16.58
C ASN A 126 4.20 10.77 17.54
N ARG A 127 3.86 9.52 17.26
CA ARG A 127 4.29 8.35 18.04
C ARG A 127 4.57 7.18 17.12
N ARG A 128 5.55 6.38 17.51
CA ARG A 128 5.97 5.18 16.79
C ARG A 128 5.67 3.95 17.64
N PHE A 129 5.46 2.84 16.97
CA PHE A 129 5.39 1.53 17.60
C PHE A 129 6.64 0.73 17.21
N ARG A 130 6.85 -0.40 17.88
CA ARG A 130 7.79 -1.42 17.44
C ARG A 130 6.99 -2.68 17.23
N GLU A 131 7.25 -3.33 16.11
CA GLU A 131 6.74 -4.68 15.88
C GLU A 131 7.33 -5.61 16.93
N THR A 132 6.45 -6.36 17.56
CA THR A 132 6.79 -7.43 18.49
C THR A 132 6.27 -8.74 17.92
N ILE A 133 6.75 -9.89 18.41
CA ILE A 133 6.32 -11.20 17.89
C ILE A 133 4.79 -11.36 17.97
N ASP A 134 4.16 -10.79 18.99
CA ASP A 134 2.71 -10.75 19.18
C ASP A 134 1.98 -9.68 18.34
N ARG A 135 2.71 -8.72 17.75
CA ARG A 135 2.21 -7.56 16.98
C ARG A 135 3.07 -7.29 15.74
N SER A 136 3.12 -8.27 14.83
CA SER A 136 3.89 -8.19 13.58
C SER A 136 3.09 -8.72 12.39
N PHE A 137 3.53 -8.36 11.19
CA PHE A 137 2.98 -8.85 9.92
C PHE A 137 4.01 -9.75 9.23
N ALA A 138 4.47 -10.80 9.91
CA ALA A 138 5.20 -11.95 9.37
C ALA A 138 5.42 -13.02 10.45
#